data_AF-A0AAD2FSY5-F1
#
_entry.id   AF-A0AAD2FSY5-F1
#
_cell.length_a   1.000
_cell.length_b   1.000
_cell.length_c   1.000
_cell.angle_alpha   90.00
_cell.angle_beta   90.00
_cell.angle_gamma   90.00
#
_symmetry.space_group_name_H-M   'P 1'
#
loop_
_entity.id
_entity.type
_entity.pdbx_description
1 polymer ?
#
loop_
_entity_poly.entity_id
_entity_poly.type
_entity_poly.pdbx_seq_one_letter_code
_entity_poly.pdbx_strand_id
1 'polypeptide(L)'
;MIGLENGHHLPAMTAWCLCTRDGKGQYDGRPIVPYSAFGAAGHHNGIMMTEGLAKTLFWLVEGGKRFQYNQNSFAAWHDGGLRADDTFKLPKKVYVTTSGGNQQVKPYASVLTLLSQCGEIVAAVWKTSMSHAANRLILQGLKIARDHVGAPPLRLLQTDNPIGEQAPYYEVFPELEQGTVARASLPMIEIPPDDIVSFDVGSALDAYILTLIDIFIQHEDQEIYYGLDTEFERDSKLTVLSLAFPQSLRGSELGTTIPIAIVIHLHKIGKEQFPADLKRLLELPNMIPTGRLIGGDCKKLEEQYGIKFNRMIELGNLCRLDNGELSSFSLCNLMKVYLQCIYPMNKSAAQLSSYAKPTLTPTDKQYCALEAGCHYGFFTGR
;
A
#
# COMPACT_ATOMS: atom_id res chain seq x y z
N MET A 1 35.78 -30.89 14.55
CA MET A 1 36.81 -29.83 14.42
C MET A 1 36.71 -29.32 12.99
N ILE A 2 35.86 -28.31 12.73
CA ILE A 2 36.19 -26.87 12.58
C ILE A 2 37.24 -26.67 11.46
N GLY A 3 37.03 -25.90 10.38
CA GLY A 3 36.16 -24.72 10.28
C GLY A 3 35.60 -24.38 8.88
N LEU A 4 34.68 -23.42 8.96
CA LEU A 4 33.90 -22.69 7.95
C LEU A 4 34.85 -21.93 6.97
N GLU A 5 34.48 -21.41 5.78
CA GLU A 5 33.36 -20.50 5.45
C GLU A 5 33.05 -20.45 3.95
N ASN A 6 31.79 -20.07 3.68
CA ASN A 6 31.16 -19.80 2.39
C ASN A 6 31.79 -18.60 1.64
N GLY A 7 31.83 -18.66 0.31
CA GLY A 7 32.13 -17.53 -0.56
C GLY A 7 31.19 -17.48 -1.77
N HIS A 8 30.02 -16.89 -1.60
CA HIS A 8 29.12 -16.53 -2.69
C HIS A 8 29.76 -15.45 -3.57
N HIS A 9 29.90 -15.71 -4.86
CA HIS A 9 30.32 -14.71 -5.85
C HIS A 9 29.18 -13.70 -6.10
N LEU A 10 29.30 -12.51 -5.54
CA LEU A 10 28.58 -11.31 -5.97
C LEU A 10 29.37 -10.62 -7.10
N PRO A 11 28.77 -10.28 -8.26
CA PRO A 11 29.42 -9.41 -9.22
C PRO A 11 29.23 -7.95 -8.78
N ALA A 12 30.33 -7.33 -8.37
CA ALA A 12 30.41 -5.91 -8.10
C ALA A 12 30.37 -5.10 -9.41
N MET A 13 29.34 -4.27 -9.58
CA MET A 13 29.45 -3.05 -10.38
C MET A 13 30.38 -2.09 -9.62
N THR A 14 31.60 -1.91 -10.12
CA THR A 14 32.48 -0.83 -9.62
C THR A 14 33.24 -0.20 -10.77
N ALA A 15 33.05 1.11 -10.87
CA ALA A 15 33.99 2.17 -11.27
C ALA A 15 34.88 1.99 -12.51
N TRP A 16 34.83 3.04 -13.32
CA TRP A 16 35.76 3.38 -14.38
C TRP A 16 37.22 3.41 -13.91
N CYS A 17 38.13 2.87 -14.72
CA CYS A 17 39.50 3.38 -14.84
C CYS A 17 40.17 3.01 -16.18
N LEU A 18 40.58 4.07 -16.90
CA LEU A 18 41.81 4.26 -17.67
C LEU A 18 42.34 3.13 -18.58
N CYS A 19 42.40 3.43 -19.89
CA CYS A 19 43.49 2.97 -20.75
C CYS A 19 44.17 4.20 -21.35
N THR A 20 45.42 4.43 -20.94
CA THR A 20 46.33 5.29 -21.69
C THR A 20 46.60 4.64 -23.05
N ARG A 21 46.66 5.50 -24.06
CA ARG A 21 47.18 5.19 -25.39
C ARG A 21 48.55 4.51 -25.20
N ASP A 22 48.78 3.43 -25.94
CA ASP A 22 50.11 2.82 -26.15
C ASP A 22 50.49 1.62 -25.26
N GLY A 23 49.55 0.72 -24.93
CA GLY A 23 49.77 -0.74 -24.80
C GLY A 23 50.91 -1.29 -23.92
N LYS A 24 51.62 -0.46 -23.15
CA LYS A 24 52.74 -0.80 -22.28
C LYS A 24 52.53 -0.04 -20.98
N GLY A 25 51.87 -0.71 -20.04
CA GLY A 25 51.54 -0.13 -18.74
C GLY A 25 52.80 0.13 -17.91
N GLN A 26 53.20 1.39 -17.79
CA GLN A 26 53.90 1.90 -16.62
C GLN A 26 53.31 3.27 -16.27
N TYR A 27 52.84 3.39 -15.03
CA TYR A 27 52.40 4.62 -14.41
C TYR A 27 53.63 5.49 -14.10
N ASP A 28 53.67 6.72 -14.62
CA ASP A 28 54.85 7.60 -14.61
C ASP A 28 55.02 8.43 -13.32
N GLY A 29 54.23 8.13 -12.28
CA GLY A 29 54.35 8.77 -10.97
C GLY A 29 53.82 10.19 -10.87
N ARG A 30 53.10 10.70 -11.88
CA ARG A 30 52.44 12.02 -11.78
C ARG A 30 51.06 11.91 -11.10
N PRO A 31 50.66 12.88 -10.26
CA PRO A 31 49.33 12.90 -9.65
C PRO A 31 48.24 12.93 -10.73
N ILE A 32 47.29 12.00 -10.65
CA ILE A 32 46.11 11.97 -11.53
C ILE A 32 45.21 13.16 -11.17
N VAL A 33 45.11 14.13 -12.08
CA VAL A 33 44.19 15.27 -11.94
C VAL A 33 42.78 14.82 -12.35
N PRO A 34 41.74 15.00 -11.52
CA PRO A 34 40.37 14.64 -11.89
C PRO A 34 39.90 15.50 -13.08
N TYR A 35 39.35 14.85 -14.10
CA TYR A 35 38.81 15.49 -15.30
C TYR A 35 37.61 16.40 -14.95
N SER A 36 37.72 17.68 -15.31
CA SER A 36 36.74 18.73 -15.09
C SER A 36 35.48 18.56 -15.95
N ALA A 37 34.32 18.86 -15.39
CA ALA A 37 33.05 18.98 -16.10
C ALA A 37 33.07 20.20 -17.03
N PHE A 38 32.71 20.03 -18.31
CA PHE A 38 31.95 20.95 -19.19
C PHE A 38 32.10 20.45 -20.64
N GLY A 39 31.00 20.09 -21.30
CA GLY A 39 31.00 19.72 -22.72
C GLY A 39 29.60 19.77 -23.29
N ALA A 40 29.47 20.37 -24.49
CA ALA A 40 28.22 20.48 -25.24
C ALA A 40 27.57 19.11 -25.49
N ALA A 41 26.25 19.08 -25.75
CA ALA A 41 25.53 17.86 -26.09
C ALA A 41 26.28 17.04 -27.17
N GLY A 42 26.47 15.73 -26.92
CA GLY A 42 27.28 14.86 -27.77
C GLY A 42 28.77 14.78 -27.41
N HIS A 43 29.22 15.44 -26.33
CA HIS A 43 30.59 15.34 -25.84
C HIS A 43 30.65 14.67 -24.46
N HIS A 44 31.70 13.89 -24.22
CA HIS A 44 32.02 13.34 -22.90
C HIS A 44 33.45 13.77 -22.55
N ASN A 45 33.59 14.56 -21.47
CA ASN A 45 34.88 15.15 -21.05
C ASN A 45 35.60 15.94 -22.16
N GLY A 46 34.86 16.74 -22.94
CA GLY A 46 35.43 17.57 -24.02
C GLY A 46 35.76 16.80 -25.30
N ILE A 47 35.53 15.49 -25.34
CA ILE A 47 35.71 14.66 -26.53
C ILE A 47 34.34 14.50 -27.20
N MET A 48 34.25 14.82 -28.50
CA MET A 48 33.06 14.53 -29.29
C MET A 48 32.87 13.02 -29.37
N MET A 49 31.78 12.54 -28.78
CA MET A 49 31.40 11.13 -28.80
C MET A 49 30.74 10.81 -30.14
N THR A 50 31.57 10.61 -31.16
CA THR A 50 31.09 10.09 -32.44
C THR A 50 30.59 8.66 -32.28
N GLU A 51 29.65 8.23 -33.12
CA GLU A 51 29.12 6.86 -33.09
C GLU A 51 30.24 5.80 -33.18
N GLY A 52 31.26 6.05 -34.03
CA GLY A 52 32.41 5.17 -34.17
C GLY A 52 33.26 5.07 -32.89
N LEU A 53 33.48 6.19 -32.20
CA LEU A 53 34.26 6.21 -30.94
C LEU A 53 33.47 5.54 -29.80
N ALA A 54 32.17 5.81 -29.71
CA ALA A 54 31.29 5.17 -28.73
C ALA A 54 31.25 3.65 -28.94
N LYS A 55 31.09 3.18 -30.18
CA LYS A 55 31.18 1.74 -30.52
C LYS A 55 32.53 1.16 -30.14
N THR A 56 33.62 1.85 -30.47
CA THR A 56 34.98 1.36 -30.17
C THR A 56 35.21 1.22 -28.67
N LEU A 57 34.83 2.23 -27.88
CA LEU A 57 34.95 2.19 -26.42
C LEU A 57 34.06 1.12 -25.80
N PHE A 58 32.82 0.99 -26.29
CA PHE A 58 31.90 -0.06 -25.87
C PHE A 58 32.49 -1.45 -26.13
N TRP A 59 33.03 -1.70 -27.33
CA TRP A 59 33.68 -2.97 -27.67
C TRP A 59 34.98 -3.23 -26.92
N LEU A 60 35.73 -2.18 -26.54
CA LEU A 60 36.95 -2.30 -25.73
C LEU A 60 36.64 -2.67 -24.26
N VAL A 61 35.55 -2.13 -23.71
CA VAL A 61 35.16 -2.30 -22.31
C VAL A 61 34.31 -3.54 -22.08
N GLU A 62 33.33 -3.77 -22.95
CA GLU A 62 32.52 -4.97 -22.90
C GLU A 62 33.28 -6.14 -23.53
N GLY A 63 33.87 -5.98 -24.71
CA GLY A 63 34.42 -7.11 -25.45
C GLY A 63 33.33 -8.08 -25.94
N GLY A 64 33.59 -8.80 -27.02
CA GLY A 64 32.53 -9.62 -27.65
C GLY A 64 31.98 -10.74 -26.78
N LYS A 65 32.81 -11.33 -25.91
CA LYS A 65 32.34 -12.37 -24.98
C LYS A 65 31.47 -11.83 -23.86
N ARG A 66 31.73 -10.62 -23.34
CA ARG A 66 30.93 -10.01 -22.27
C ARG A 66 29.65 -9.39 -22.83
N PHE A 67 29.71 -8.79 -24.02
CA PHE A 67 28.52 -8.37 -24.74
C PHE A 67 27.56 -9.55 -24.98
N GLN A 68 28.11 -10.67 -25.43
CA GLN A 68 27.34 -11.90 -25.65
C GLN A 68 26.86 -12.51 -24.32
N TYR A 69 27.67 -12.49 -23.26
CA TYR A 69 27.23 -12.86 -21.91
C TYR A 69 26.11 -11.97 -21.39
N ASN A 70 26.19 -10.65 -21.57
CA ASN A 70 25.17 -9.70 -21.16
C ASN A 70 23.89 -9.91 -21.98
N GLN A 71 23.98 -10.04 -23.31
CA GLN A 71 22.84 -10.39 -24.15
C GLN A 71 22.20 -11.73 -23.73
N ASN A 72 23.01 -12.75 -23.46
CA ASN A 72 22.52 -14.06 -23.00
C ASN A 72 21.92 -14.00 -21.58
N SER A 73 22.46 -13.15 -20.71
CA SER A 73 21.95 -12.93 -19.35
C SER A 73 20.64 -12.14 -19.36
N PHE A 74 20.48 -11.20 -20.31
CA PHE A 74 19.19 -10.59 -20.57
C PHE A 74 18.21 -11.65 -21.09
N ALA A 75 18.55 -12.43 -22.12
CA ALA A 75 17.68 -13.46 -22.68
C ALA A 75 17.29 -14.60 -21.71
N ALA A 76 18.09 -14.87 -20.67
CA ALA A 76 17.90 -16.02 -19.77
C ALA A 76 16.78 -15.85 -18.74
N TRP A 77 16.37 -14.62 -18.41
CA TRP A 77 15.52 -14.35 -17.23
C TRP A 77 14.26 -13.55 -17.56
N HIS A 78 13.62 -13.88 -18.67
CA HIS A 78 12.43 -13.19 -19.16
C HIS A 78 11.19 -14.08 -19.07
N ASP A 79 10.52 -14.01 -17.93
CA ASP A 79 9.14 -14.46 -17.79
C ASP A 79 8.15 -13.28 -17.96
N GLY A 80 6.87 -13.59 -17.80
CA GLY A 80 5.78 -12.62 -17.89
C GLY A 80 5.65 -11.73 -16.64
N GLY A 81 6.59 -11.72 -15.69
CA GLY A 81 6.46 -10.94 -14.47
C GLY A 81 7.75 -10.29 -13.95
N LEU A 82 7.58 -9.21 -13.19
CA LEU A 82 8.69 -8.53 -12.52
C LEU A 82 8.31 -8.17 -11.09
N ARG A 83 9.29 -8.19 -10.19
CA ARG A 83 9.22 -7.56 -8.87
C ARG A 83 10.19 -6.40 -8.82
N ALA A 84 9.73 -5.23 -8.38
CA ALA A 84 10.54 -4.04 -8.26
C ALA A 84 10.65 -3.60 -6.80
N ASP A 85 11.86 -3.21 -6.37
CA ASP A 85 12.14 -2.67 -5.05
C ASP A 85 13.27 -1.63 -5.12
N ASP A 86 13.16 -0.56 -4.34
CA ASP A 86 14.23 0.42 -4.14
C ASP A 86 15.06 0.02 -2.90
N THR A 87 16.27 -0.51 -3.11
CA THR A 87 17.15 -0.82 -1.98
C THR A 87 18.04 0.35 -1.60
N PHE A 88 17.98 0.72 -0.32
CA PHE A 88 18.79 1.79 0.27
C PHE A 88 20.03 1.26 1.00
N LYS A 89 20.14 -0.06 1.17
CA LYS A 89 21.19 -0.68 2.00
C LYS A 89 22.59 -0.54 1.39
N LEU A 90 22.69 -0.63 0.07
CA LEU A 90 23.96 -0.52 -0.66
C LEU A 90 24.41 0.95 -0.79
N PRO A 91 23.58 1.92 -1.26
CA PRO A 91 23.99 3.32 -1.37
C PRO A 91 24.42 3.97 -0.06
N LYS A 92 23.85 3.54 1.08
CA LYS A 92 24.25 4.01 2.41
C LYS A 92 25.75 3.83 2.71
N LYS A 93 26.42 2.89 2.04
CA LYS A 93 27.83 2.56 2.24
C LYS A 93 28.74 3.16 1.17
N VAL A 94 28.20 3.80 0.14
CA VAL A 94 28.97 4.36 -0.97
C VAL A 94 29.14 5.86 -0.76
N TYR A 95 30.40 6.28 -0.57
CA TYR A 95 30.80 7.68 -0.44
C TYR A 95 31.91 7.97 -1.44
N VAL A 96 31.86 9.16 -2.01
CA VAL A 96 32.90 9.65 -2.92
C VAL A 96 33.48 10.92 -2.32
N THR A 97 34.81 10.97 -2.23
CA THR A 97 35.52 12.18 -1.83
C THR A 97 35.60 13.13 -3.03
N THR A 98 35.15 14.38 -2.87
CA THR A 98 35.22 15.37 -3.93
C THR A 98 36.66 15.72 -4.29
N SER A 99 36.88 16.30 -5.47
CA SER A 99 38.20 16.66 -6.01
C SER A 99 39.04 17.59 -5.13
N GLY A 100 38.45 18.20 -4.09
CA GLY A 100 39.14 19.00 -3.08
C GLY A 100 39.54 18.24 -1.80
N GLY A 101 39.33 16.91 -1.73
CA GLY A 101 39.73 16.06 -0.60
C GLY A 101 38.94 16.24 0.70
N ASN A 102 38.21 17.34 0.84
CA ASN A 102 37.66 17.80 2.12
C ASN A 102 36.18 17.47 2.33
N GLN A 103 35.49 16.89 1.34
CA GLN A 103 34.06 16.58 1.45
C GLN A 103 33.75 15.19 0.90
N GLN A 104 33.03 14.40 1.68
CA GLN A 104 32.43 13.15 1.22
C GLN A 104 30.98 13.40 0.82
N VAL A 105 30.61 12.95 -0.37
CA VAL A 105 29.24 13.01 -0.89
C VAL A 105 28.69 11.61 -1.12
N LYS A 106 27.37 11.46 -1.00
CA LYS A 106 26.65 10.25 -1.40
C LYS A 106 26.16 10.45 -2.83
N PRO A 107 26.78 9.80 -3.82
CA PRO A 107 26.38 9.99 -5.22
C PRO A 107 25.02 9.33 -5.54
N TYR A 108 24.58 8.37 -4.74
CA TYR A 108 23.38 7.58 -4.98
C TYR A 108 22.45 7.58 -3.76
N ALA A 109 21.15 7.69 -4.01
CA ALA A 109 20.10 7.65 -3.02
C ALA A 109 19.55 6.23 -2.83
N SER A 110 19.32 5.50 -3.93
CA SER A 110 18.78 4.13 -3.91
C SER A 110 19.36 3.28 -5.06
N VAL A 111 19.09 1.98 -5.06
CA VAL A 111 19.27 1.10 -6.21
C VAL A 111 17.92 0.47 -6.53
N LEU A 112 17.39 0.72 -7.72
CA LEU A 112 16.20 0.02 -8.21
C LEU A 112 16.61 -1.39 -8.59
N THR A 113 16.05 -2.37 -7.91
CA THR A 113 16.27 -3.79 -8.18
C THR A 113 15.02 -4.37 -8.83
N LEU A 114 15.19 -5.05 -9.95
CA LEU A 114 14.15 -5.76 -10.68
C LEU A 114 14.47 -7.24 -10.67
N LEU A 115 13.54 -8.05 -10.19
CA LEU A 115 13.64 -9.51 -10.12
C LEU A 115 12.61 -10.15 -11.05
N SER A 116 12.94 -11.30 -11.63
CA SER A 116 11.99 -12.17 -12.31
C SER A 116 11.03 -12.83 -11.31
N GLN A 117 10.00 -13.54 -11.79
CA GLN A 117 9.11 -14.30 -10.89
C GLN A 117 9.85 -15.43 -10.16
N CYS A 118 10.89 -15.97 -10.78
CA CYS A 118 11.77 -16.99 -10.19
C CYS A 118 12.75 -16.42 -9.15
N GLY A 119 12.76 -15.10 -8.93
CA GLY A 119 13.63 -14.44 -7.94
C GLY A 119 15.02 -14.08 -8.47
N GLU A 120 15.25 -14.20 -9.78
CA GLU A 120 16.53 -13.89 -10.41
C GLU A 120 16.65 -12.40 -10.72
N ILE A 121 17.85 -11.83 -10.59
CA ILE A 121 18.07 -10.40 -10.82
C ILE A 121 18.03 -10.10 -12.32
N VAL A 122 17.03 -9.34 -12.75
CA VAL A 122 16.85 -8.86 -14.13
C VAL A 122 17.56 -7.53 -14.33
N ALA A 123 17.51 -6.64 -13.35
CA ALA A 123 18.26 -5.38 -13.37
C ALA A 123 18.56 -4.88 -11.96
N ALA A 124 19.68 -4.19 -11.80
CA ALA A 124 20.02 -3.44 -10.59
C ALA A 124 20.61 -2.09 -11.02
N VAL A 125 19.87 -1.00 -10.83
CA VAL A 125 20.20 0.32 -11.38
C VAL A 125 20.33 1.35 -10.27
N TRP A 126 21.51 1.96 -10.17
CA TRP A 126 21.82 2.98 -9.17
C TRP A 126 21.11 4.30 -9.50
N LYS A 127 20.42 4.87 -8.52
CA LYS A 127 19.65 6.11 -8.64
C LYS A 127 20.29 7.22 -7.84
N THR A 128 20.47 8.39 -8.46
CA THR A 128 20.95 9.60 -7.78
C THR A 128 19.85 10.30 -6.97
N SER A 129 18.58 9.95 -7.21
CA SER A 129 17.40 10.51 -6.56
C SER A 129 16.37 9.43 -6.23
N MET A 130 15.58 9.62 -5.17
CA MET A 130 14.45 8.77 -4.83
C MET A 130 13.19 9.07 -5.67
N SER A 131 13.25 10.06 -6.57
CA SER A 131 12.10 10.46 -7.39
C SER A 131 11.63 9.35 -8.32
N HIS A 132 10.32 9.11 -8.37
CA HIS A 132 9.68 8.20 -9.31
C HIS A 132 9.90 8.61 -10.78
N ALA A 133 10.14 9.89 -11.05
CA ALA A 133 10.48 10.36 -12.41
C ALA A 133 11.80 9.73 -12.92
N ALA A 134 12.73 9.42 -12.02
CA ALA A 134 13.97 8.73 -12.38
C ALA A 134 13.72 7.26 -12.78
N ASN A 135 12.67 6.63 -12.24
CA ASN A 135 12.31 5.25 -12.60
C ASN A 135 11.86 5.17 -14.06
N ARG A 136 11.17 6.19 -14.58
CA ARG A 136 10.65 6.19 -15.96
C ARG A 136 11.73 5.91 -17.01
N LEU A 137 12.86 6.59 -16.94
CA LEU A 137 13.97 6.40 -17.88
C LEU A 137 14.57 4.99 -17.78
N ILE A 138 14.67 4.46 -16.56
CA ILE A 138 15.17 3.11 -16.31
C ILE A 138 14.22 2.07 -16.90
N LEU A 139 12.92 2.24 -16.67
CA LEU A 139 11.88 1.36 -17.19
C LEU A 139 11.80 1.39 -18.72
N GLN A 140 11.96 2.56 -19.34
CA GLN A 140 12.04 2.67 -20.80
C GLN A 140 13.24 1.90 -21.36
N GLY A 141 14.41 2.03 -20.72
CA GLY A 141 15.60 1.25 -21.10
C GLY A 141 15.37 -0.26 -20.96
N LEU A 142 14.71 -0.69 -19.88
CA LEU A 142 14.33 -2.08 -19.66
C LEU A 142 13.36 -2.57 -20.74
N LYS A 143 12.32 -1.79 -21.07
CA LYS A 143 11.37 -2.15 -22.13
C LYS A 143 12.07 -2.37 -23.46
N ILE A 144 12.92 -1.42 -23.86
CA ILE A 144 13.70 -1.51 -25.08
C ILE A 144 14.55 -2.79 -25.07
N ALA A 145 15.22 -3.10 -23.96
CA ALA A 145 16.02 -4.32 -23.84
C ALA A 145 15.16 -5.59 -23.98
N ARG A 146 14.03 -5.66 -23.28
CA ARG A 146 13.06 -6.77 -23.33
C ARG A 146 12.51 -6.99 -24.74
N ASP A 147 12.10 -5.92 -25.41
CA ASP A 147 11.54 -5.97 -26.76
C ASP A 147 12.59 -6.50 -27.76
N HIS A 148 13.84 -6.06 -27.64
CA HIS A 148 14.94 -6.50 -28.52
C HIS A 148 15.31 -7.98 -28.38
N VAL A 149 15.20 -8.54 -27.18
CA VAL A 149 15.52 -9.95 -26.93
C VAL A 149 14.32 -10.88 -27.14
N GLY A 150 13.17 -10.33 -27.56
CA GLY A 150 11.95 -11.10 -27.78
C GLY A 150 11.34 -11.65 -26.49
N ALA A 151 11.53 -10.95 -25.36
CA ALA A 151 10.90 -11.31 -24.10
C ALA A 151 9.37 -11.31 -24.24
N PRO A 152 8.66 -12.22 -23.56
CA PRO A 152 7.21 -12.17 -23.54
C PRO A 152 6.71 -10.82 -22.96
N PRO A 153 5.56 -10.31 -23.43
CA PRO A 153 4.94 -9.13 -22.85
C PRO A 153 4.77 -9.28 -21.34
N LEU A 154 5.00 -8.18 -20.62
CA LEU A 154 4.88 -8.18 -19.17
C LEU A 154 3.40 -8.31 -18.77
N ARG A 155 3.08 -9.32 -17.96
CA ARG A 155 1.72 -9.61 -17.46
C ARG A 155 1.52 -9.27 -15.99
N LEU A 156 2.61 -9.19 -15.23
CA LEU A 156 2.59 -8.91 -13.80
C LEU A 156 3.76 -8.01 -13.41
N LEU A 157 3.49 -6.97 -12.62
CA LEU A 157 4.53 -6.20 -11.96
C LEU A 157 4.14 -6.00 -10.50
N GLN A 158 5.03 -6.41 -9.59
CA GLN A 158 4.83 -6.29 -8.14
C GLN A 158 5.79 -5.25 -7.58
N THR A 159 5.28 -4.32 -6.78
CA THR A 159 6.10 -3.38 -6.00
C THR A 159 5.62 -3.35 -4.56
N ASP A 160 6.42 -2.79 -3.66
CA ASP A 160 6.07 -2.61 -2.24
C ASP A 160 5.03 -1.50 -2.04
N ASN A 161 4.90 -0.57 -2.99
CA ASN A 161 3.91 0.50 -3.00
C ASN A 161 3.15 0.59 -4.35
N PRO A 162 2.25 -0.37 -4.65
CA PRO A 162 1.58 -0.42 -5.95
C PRO A 162 0.77 0.86 -6.24
N ILE A 163 0.09 1.45 -5.25
CA ILE A 163 -0.74 2.64 -5.48
C ILE A 163 0.11 3.88 -5.83
N GLY A 164 1.24 4.07 -5.13
CA GLY A 164 2.11 5.24 -5.35
C GLY A 164 3.00 5.12 -6.58
N GLU A 165 3.23 3.91 -7.07
CA GLU A 165 4.25 3.65 -8.10
C GLU A 165 3.68 3.17 -9.43
N GLN A 166 2.38 2.86 -9.51
CA GLN A 166 1.73 2.32 -10.70
C GLN A 166 1.90 3.19 -11.97
N ALA A 167 1.76 4.51 -11.84
CA ALA A 167 1.74 5.43 -12.99
C ALA A 167 2.95 5.30 -13.95
N PRO A 168 4.22 5.37 -13.48
CA PRO A 168 5.37 5.19 -14.37
C PRO A 168 5.51 3.78 -14.96
N TYR A 169 4.96 2.74 -14.33
CA TYR A 169 5.01 1.38 -14.87
C TYR A 169 3.98 1.16 -15.98
N TYR A 170 2.73 1.60 -15.80
CA TYR A 170 1.69 1.48 -16.83
C TYR A 170 1.98 2.34 -18.06
N GLU A 171 2.56 3.52 -17.87
CA GLU A 171 2.97 4.36 -18.99
C GLU A 171 4.01 3.68 -19.89
N VAL A 172 4.93 2.90 -19.31
CA VAL A 172 5.99 2.22 -20.06
C VAL A 172 5.54 0.85 -20.57
N PHE A 173 4.78 0.11 -19.77
CA PHE A 173 4.30 -1.25 -20.08
C PHE A 173 2.76 -1.25 -20.15
N PRO A 174 2.16 -0.70 -21.23
CA PRO A 174 0.70 -0.64 -21.37
C PRO A 174 0.05 -2.03 -21.42
N GLU A 175 0.80 -3.08 -21.79
CA GLU A 175 0.34 -4.47 -21.73
C GLU A 175 -0.05 -4.95 -20.32
N LEU A 176 0.46 -4.29 -19.26
CA LEU A 176 0.03 -4.55 -17.89
C LEU A 176 -1.44 -4.19 -17.65
N GLU A 177 -2.03 -3.32 -18.47
CA GLU A 177 -3.46 -3.01 -18.47
C GLU A 177 -4.27 -4.08 -19.24
N GLN A 178 -3.64 -4.72 -20.24
CA GLN A 178 -4.30 -5.68 -21.15
C GLN A 178 -4.34 -7.12 -20.62
N GLY A 179 -3.65 -7.39 -19.51
CA GLY A 179 -3.58 -8.70 -18.85
C GLY A 179 -4.35 -8.80 -17.53
N THR A 180 -4.96 -7.71 -17.05
CA THR A 180 -6.04 -7.82 -16.06
C THR A 180 -7.22 -8.47 -16.75
N VAL A 181 -7.22 -9.82 -16.79
CA VAL A 181 -8.47 -10.55 -16.78
C VAL A 181 -9.27 -9.88 -15.68
N ALA A 182 -10.36 -9.20 -16.05
CA ALA A 182 -11.37 -8.86 -15.08
C ALA A 182 -11.76 -10.21 -14.47
N ARG A 183 -11.10 -10.60 -13.36
CA ARG A 183 -11.73 -11.41 -12.32
C ARG A 183 -13.11 -10.81 -12.26
N ALA A 184 -14.15 -11.59 -12.59
CA ALA A 184 -15.54 -11.16 -12.57
C ALA A 184 -15.64 -10.12 -11.46
N SER A 185 -15.79 -8.84 -11.84
CA SER A 185 -15.44 -7.74 -10.94
C SER A 185 -16.33 -7.93 -9.73
N LEU A 186 -15.73 -8.34 -8.60
CA LEU A 186 -16.48 -8.58 -7.39
C LEU A 186 -17.31 -7.32 -7.16
N PRO A 187 -18.62 -7.44 -6.90
CA PRO A 187 -19.47 -6.28 -6.74
C PRO A 187 -18.89 -5.33 -5.71
N MET A 188 -19.05 -4.03 -5.94
CA MET A 188 -18.75 -3.05 -4.91
C MET A 188 -19.78 -3.22 -3.81
N ILE A 189 -19.33 -3.22 -2.55
CA ILE A 189 -20.27 -3.13 -1.44
C ILE A 189 -20.91 -1.74 -1.46
N GLU A 190 -22.23 -1.70 -1.34
CA GLU A 190 -22.99 -0.46 -1.33
C GLU A 190 -23.96 -0.46 -0.17
N ILE A 191 -24.01 0.68 0.53
CA ILE A 191 -25.09 1.02 1.45
C ILE A 191 -25.79 2.21 0.79
N PRO A 192 -27.08 2.08 0.42
CA PRO A 192 -27.83 3.19 -0.15
C PRO A 192 -27.75 4.42 0.78
N PRO A 193 -27.52 5.63 0.25
CA PRO A 193 -27.46 6.84 1.08
C PRO A 193 -28.70 7.04 1.94
N ASP A 194 -29.87 6.64 1.45
CA ASP A 194 -31.15 6.72 2.17
C ASP A 194 -31.24 5.75 3.37
N ASP A 195 -30.39 4.72 3.41
CA ASP A 195 -30.27 3.77 4.52
C ASP A 195 -29.15 4.16 5.52
N ILE A 196 -28.55 5.35 5.36
CA ILE A 196 -27.55 5.92 6.27
C ILE A 196 -28.18 7.08 7.03
N VAL A 197 -28.38 6.90 8.33
CA VAL A 197 -28.85 7.97 9.21
C VAL A 197 -27.66 8.57 9.95
N SER A 198 -27.58 9.90 10.01
CA SER A 198 -26.45 10.57 10.67
C SER A 198 -26.91 11.56 11.73
N PHE A 199 -26.19 11.61 12.86
CA PHE A 199 -26.50 12.50 13.98
C PHE A 199 -25.27 13.30 14.41
N ASP A 200 -25.45 14.58 14.67
CA ASP A 200 -24.45 15.49 15.24
C ASP A 200 -24.94 16.21 16.52
N VAL A 201 -26.16 15.87 16.97
CA VAL A 201 -26.79 16.37 18.20
C VAL A 201 -27.22 15.20 19.07
N GLY A 202 -26.76 15.16 20.32
CA GLY A 202 -26.97 14.03 21.22
C GLY A 202 -28.44 13.75 21.55
N SER A 203 -29.23 14.80 21.81
CA SER A 203 -30.66 14.65 22.13
C SER A 203 -31.50 14.10 20.97
N ALA A 204 -31.15 14.48 19.72
CA ALA A 204 -31.80 13.94 18.53
C ALA A 204 -31.46 12.47 18.32
N LEU A 205 -30.22 12.07 18.65
CA LEU A 205 -29.80 10.68 18.61
C LEU A 205 -30.53 9.84 19.65
N ASP A 206 -30.60 10.27 20.92
CA ASP A 206 -31.34 9.53 21.95
C ASP A 206 -32.83 9.37 21.59
N ALA A 207 -33.47 10.46 21.14
CA ALA A 207 -34.86 10.39 20.69
C ALA A 207 -35.06 9.36 19.57
N TYR A 208 -34.09 9.24 18.65
CA TYR A 208 -34.12 8.23 17.60
C TYR A 208 -33.88 6.82 18.13
N ILE A 209 -32.88 6.63 18.99
CA ILE A 209 -32.57 5.31 19.58
C ILE A 209 -33.74 4.78 20.40
N LEU A 210 -34.47 5.64 21.12
CA LEU A 210 -35.69 5.25 21.83
C LEU A 210 -36.74 4.63 20.90
N THR A 211 -36.81 5.03 19.63
CA THR A 211 -37.74 4.42 18.66
C THR A 211 -37.31 3.02 18.20
N LEU A 212 -36.05 2.65 18.43
CA LEU A 212 -35.46 1.38 18.00
C LEU A 212 -35.22 0.41 19.17
N ILE A 213 -34.97 0.92 20.38
CA ILE A 213 -34.47 0.13 21.50
C ILE A 213 -35.41 -1.01 21.90
N ASP A 214 -36.72 -0.79 21.80
CA ASP A 214 -37.73 -1.80 22.10
C ASP A 214 -37.62 -3.01 21.16
N ILE A 215 -37.21 -2.81 19.90
CA ILE A 215 -36.97 -3.90 18.95
C ILE A 215 -35.86 -4.81 19.47
N PHE A 216 -34.76 -4.23 19.95
CA PHE A 216 -33.60 -5.00 20.44
C PHE A 216 -33.88 -5.69 21.78
N ILE A 217 -34.69 -5.06 22.64
CA ILE A 217 -35.10 -5.63 23.93
C ILE A 217 -36.07 -6.81 23.73
N GLN A 218 -37.00 -6.73 22.78
CA GLN A 218 -37.91 -7.83 22.45
C GLN A 218 -37.19 -9.10 21.97
N HIS A 219 -35.95 -8.97 21.53
CA HIS A 219 -35.08 -10.06 21.12
C HIS A 219 -33.97 -10.36 22.16
N GLU A 220 -34.24 -10.17 23.46
CA GLU A 220 -33.24 -10.40 24.52
C GLU A 220 -32.67 -11.82 24.56
N ASP A 221 -33.46 -12.81 24.14
CA ASP A 221 -33.04 -14.22 24.07
C ASP A 221 -32.15 -14.54 22.86
N GLN A 222 -32.00 -13.61 21.92
CA GLN A 222 -31.23 -13.79 20.68
C GLN A 222 -29.99 -12.90 20.66
N GLU A 223 -28.84 -13.48 20.34
CA GLU A 223 -27.63 -12.71 20.08
C GLU A 223 -27.77 -11.87 18.80
N ILE A 224 -27.53 -10.57 18.92
CA ILE A 224 -27.60 -9.59 17.83
C ILE A 224 -26.19 -9.09 17.54
N TYR A 225 -25.65 -9.57 16.43
CA TYR A 225 -24.36 -9.12 15.93
C TYR A 225 -24.53 -7.84 15.13
N TYR A 226 -23.75 -6.81 15.45
CA TYR A 226 -23.78 -5.54 14.73
C TYR A 226 -22.36 -5.06 14.43
N GLY A 227 -22.21 -4.29 13.36
CA GLY A 227 -20.94 -3.72 12.98
C GLY A 227 -20.67 -2.47 13.80
N LEU A 228 -19.48 -2.37 14.37
CA LEU A 228 -19.03 -1.17 15.08
C LEU A 228 -17.67 -0.76 14.53
N ASP A 229 -17.50 0.53 14.30
CA ASP A 229 -16.22 1.12 13.92
C ASP A 229 -16.11 2.55 14.46
N THR A 230 -14.89 3.00 14.73
CA THR A 230 -14.66 4.37 15.21
C THR A 230 -13.54 5.07 14.47
N GLU A 231 -13.73 6.38 14.28
CA GLU A 231 -12.68 7.26 13.77
C GLU A 231 -12.15 8.15 14.89
N PHE A 232 -10.84 8.40 14.85
CA PHE A 232 -10.13 9.14 15.89
C PHE A 232 -9.09 10.09 15.30
N GLU A 233 -8.85 11.18 16.03
CA GLU A 233 -7.78 12.12 15.70
C GLU A 233 -6.41 11.63 16.19
N ARG A 234 -5.35 12.32 15.78
CA ARG A 234 -3.96 11.96 16.16
C ARG A 234 -3.72 11.97 17.67
N ASP A 235 -4.48 12.75 18.42
CA ASP A 235 -4.46 12.80 19.89
C ASP A 235 -5.31 11.69 20.54
N SER A 236 -5.77 10.72 19.75
CA SER A 236 -6.65 9.61 20.15
C SER A 236 -8.06 10.03 20.59
N LYS A 237 -8.48 11.27 20.33
CA LYS A 237 -9.85 11.71 20.59
C LYS A 237 -10.80 11.04 19.59
N LEU A 238 -11.86 10.40 20.10
CA LEU A 238 -12.92 9.83 19.25
C LEU A 238 -13.72 10.96 18.59
N THR A 239 -13.96 10.84 17.28
CA THR A 239 -14.66 11.85 16.49
C THR A 239 -15.89 11.32 15.80
N VAL A 240 -15.88 10.05 15.37
CA VAL A 240 -17.03 9.39 14.76
C VAL A 240 -17.21 8.00 15.38
N LEU A 241 -18.47 7.63 15.62
CA LEU A 241 -18.89 6.27 15.90
C LEU A 241 -19.85 5.83 14.80
N SER A 242 -19.60 4.66 14.23
CA SER A 242 -20.40 4.09 13.16
C SER A 242 -20.96 2.75 13.61
N LEU A 243 -22.26 2.57 13.42
CA LEU A 243 -22.98 1.35 13.77
C LEU A 243 -23.67 0.80 12.52
N ALA A 244 -23.66 -0.51 12.32
CA ALA A 244 -24.39 -1.15 11.24
C ALA A 244 -25.19 -2.36 11.73
N PHE A 245 -26.47 -2.43 11.38
CA PHE A 245 -27.42 -3.35 11.99
C PHE A 245 -27.95 -4.41 11.02
N PRO A 246 -28.35 -5.58 11.56
CA PRO A 246 -28.99 -6.60 10.76
C PRO A 246 -30.32 -6.17 10.15
N GLN A 247 -30.40 -6.31 8.83
CA GLN A 247 -31.64 -6.06 8.09
C GLN A 247 -32.68 -7.18 8.25
N SER A 248 -32.28 -8.31 8.86
CA SER A 248 -33.20 -9.37 9.30
C SER A 248 -34.01 -8.97 10.53
N LEU A 249 -33.52 -8.00 11.33
CA LEU A 249 -34.28 -7.39 12.41
C LEU A 249 -35.24 -6.34 11.81
N ARG A 250 -36.30 -6.79 11.17
CA ARG A 250 -37.42 -5.92 10.80
C ARG A 250 -38.43 -5.95 11.93
N GLY A 251 -38.78 -4.79 12.46
CA GLY A 251 -39.91 -4.64 13.38
C GLY A 251 -41.21 -5.00 12.64
N SER A 252 -41.57 -6.28 12.66
CA SER A 252 -42.73 -6.80 11.91
C SER A 252 -44.07 -6.24 12.39
N GLU A 253 -44.11 -5.65 13.59
CA GLU A 253 -45.34 -5.13 14.21
C GLU A 253 -45.43 -3.59 14.27
N LEU A 254 -44.32 -2.85 14.12
CA LEU A 254 -44.27 -1.40 14.33
C LEU A 254 -44.09 -0.57 13.04
N GLY A 255 -43.82 -1.21 11.90
CA GLY A 255 -43.56 -0.49 10.64
C GLY A 255 -42.26 0.34 10.64
N THR A 256 -41.45 0.24 11.70
CA THR A 256 -40.18 0.95 11.84
C THR A 256 -39.06 0.15 11.16
N THR A 257 -38.51 0.71 10.09
CA THR A 257 -37.34 0.16 9.40
C THR A 257 -36.06 0.60 10.11
N ILE A 258 -35.24 -0.36 10.53
CA ILE A 258 -33.90 -0.07 11.07
C ILE A 258 -32.98 0.28 9.89
N PRO A 259 -32.29 1.43 9.90
CA PRO A 259 -31.35 1.78 8.85
C PRO A 259 -30.20 0.77 8.81
N ILE A 260 -29.57 0.61 7.65
CA ILE A 260 -28.40 -0.26 7.54
C ILE A 260 -27.28 0.30 8.41
N ALA A 261 -27.09 1.62 8.42
CA ALA A 261 -26.03 2.26 9.19
C ALA A 261 -26.48 3.54 9.91
N ILE A 262 -25.90 3.74 11.09
CA ILE A 262 -25.99 4.98 11.85
C ILE A 262 -24.58 5.57 11.99
N VAL A 263 -24.39 6.82 11.58
CA VAL A 263 -23.11 7.55 11.68
C VAL A 263 -23.25 8.69 12.68
N ILE A 264 -22.46 8.65 13.74
CA ILE A 264 -22.59 9.54 14.89
C ILE A 264 -21.36 10.43 14.98
N HIS A 265 -21.54 11.74 14.80
CA HIS A 265 -20.46 12.72 14.83
C HIS A 265 -20.14 13.14 16.28
N LEU A 266 -19.47 12.25 17.02
CA LEU A 266 -19.11 12.44 18.43
C LEU A 266 -18.36 13.74 18.72
N HIS A 267 -17.59 14.26 17.74
CA HIS A 267 -16.91 15.56 17.86
C HIS A 267 -17.89 16.71 18.21
N LYS A 268 -19.13 16.64 17.71
CA LYS A 268 -20.18 17.65 17.90
C LYS A 268 -21.01 17.42 19.16
N ILE A 269 -21.15 16.16 19.58
CA ILE A 269 -21.96 15.76 20.73
C ILE A 269 -21.21 16.03 22.04
N GLY A 270 -19.88 16.03 22.05
CA GLY A 270 -19.10 16.34 23.26
C GLY A 270 -19.15 15.22 24.30
N LYS A 271 -18.13 15.16 25.16
CA LYS A 271 -17.91 14.02 26.06
C LYS A 271 -18.98 13.89 27.15
N GLU A 272 -19.40 15.01 27.72
CA GLU A 272 -20.36 15.06 28.85
C GLU A 272 -21.81 14.88 28.40
N GLN A 273 -22.08 14.91 27.09
CA GLN A 273 -23.42 14.78 26.53
C GLN A 273 -23.56 13.49 25.72
N PHE A 274 -22.74 12.47 26.03
CA PHE A 274 -22.89 11.20 25.34
C PHE A 274 -24.33 10.67 25.55
N PRO A 275 -25.03 10.29 24.48
CA PRO A 275 -26.47 10.04 24.56
C PRO A 275 -26.76 8.79 25.42
N ALA A 276 -27.65 8.92 26.38
CA ALA A 276 -27.86 7.93 27.45
C ALA A 276 -28.56 6.67 26.93
N ASP A 277 -29.50 6.82 26.00
CA ASP A 277 -30.22 5.71 25.39
C ASP A 277 -29.35 5.00 24.37
N LEU A 278 -28.49 5.72 23.65
CA LEU A 278 -27.44 5.09 22.85
C LEU A 278 -26.52 4.23 23.73
N LYS A 279 -26.06 4.78 24.85
CA LYS A 279 -25.22 4.01 25.79
C LYS A 279 -25.95 2.75 26.25
N ARG A 280 -27.21 2.88 26.67
CA ARG A 280 -28.04 1.75 27.09
C ARG A 280 -28.15 0.68 26.00
N LEU A 281 -28.37 1.08 24.74
CA LEU A 281 -28.41 0.16 23.60
C LEU A 281 -27.09 -0.61 23.43
N LEU A 282 -25.95 0.10 23.46
CA LEU A 282 -24.63 -0.51 23.29
C LEU A 282 -24.22 -1.45 24.43
N GLU A 283 -24.80 -1.27 25.63
CA GLU A 283 -24.52 -2.08 26.82
C GLU A 283 -25.51 -3.26 26.99
N LEU A 284 -26.49 -3.42 26.09
CA LEU A 284 -27.42 -4.54 26.15
C LEU A 284 -26.67 -5.89 26.07
N PRO A 285 -26.97 -6.88 26.93
CA PRO A 285 -26.25 -8.16 26.94
C PRO A 285 -26.31 -8.97 25.65
N ASN A 286 -27.40 -8.84 24.91
CA ASN A 286 -27.63 -9.52 23.65
C ASN A 286 -27.02 -8.80 22.44
N MET A 287 -26.58 -7.54 22.60
CA MET A 287 -25.92 -6.76 21.56
C MET A 287 -24.43 -7.04 21.54
N ILE A 288 -23.94 -7.66 20.46
CA ILE A 288 -22.54 -8.08 20.32
C ILE A 288 -21.89 -7.27 19.19
N PRO A 289 -21.02 -6.29 19.51
CA PRO A 289 -20.28 -5.57 18.51
C PRO A 289 -19.28 -6.46 17.79
N THR A 290 -19.13 -6.23 16.49
CA THR A 290 -18.23 -6.95 15.60
C THR A 290 -17.38 -5.96 14.82
N GLY A 291 -16.09 -6.29 14.65
CA GLY A 291 -15.18 -5.43 13.91
C GLY A 291 -13.77 -5.98 13.80
N ARG A 292 -12.95 -5.31 13.00
CA ARG A 292 -11.52 -5.63 12.85
C ARG A 292 -10.69 -4.73 13.75
N LEU A 293 -9.89 -5.32 14.63
CA LEU A 293 -9.18 -4.63 15.72
C LEU A 293 -10.12 -3.91 16.70
N ILE A 294 -11.34 -4.43 16.85
CA ILE A 294 -12.43 -3.81 17.60
C ILE A 294 -12.12 -3.62 19.09
N GLY A 295 -11.20 -4.40 19.64
CA GLY A 295 -10.73 -4.20 21.02
C GLY A 295 -10.17 -2.80 21.25
N GLY A 296 -9.59 -2.16 20.24
CA GLY A 296 -9.14 -0.77 20.31
C GLY A 296 -10.29 0.22 20.39
N ASP A 297 -11.30 0.03 19.55
CA ASP A 297 -12.51 0.87 19.49
C ASP A 297 -13.31 0.77 20.79
N CYS A 298 -13.62 -0.45 21.23
CA CYS A 298 -14.36 -0.70 22.47
C CYS A 298 -13.63 -0.13 23.69
N LYS A 299 -12.31 -0.30 23.78
CA LYS A 299 -11.51 0.26 24.89
C LYS A 299 -11.58 1.78 24.91
N LYS A 300 -11.48 2.46 23.77
CA LYS A 300 -11.60 3.92 23.70
C LYS A 300 -13.00 4.39 24.08
N LEU A 301 -14.03 3.68 23.65
CA LEU A 301 -15.42 3.97 24.03
C LEU A 301 -15.64 3.81 25.54
N GLU A 302 -15.04 2.80 26.16
CA GLU A 302 -15.03 2.63 27.62
C GLU A 302 -14.28 3.77 28.32
N GLU A 303 -13.07 4.11 27.89
CA GLU A 303 -12.25 5.16 28.51
C GLU A 303 -12.84 6.57 28.36
N GLN A 304 -13.44 6.87 27.20
CA GLN A 304 -13.95 8.21 26.89
C GLN A 304 -15.41 8.40 27.31
N TYR A 305 -16.24 7.36 27.29
CA TYR A 305 -17.69 7.47 27.51
C TYR A 305 -18.23 6.48 28.55
N GLY A 306 -17.37 5.63 29.12
CA GLY A 306 -17.75 4.66 30.15
C GLY A 306 -18.69 3.57 29.65
N ILE A 307 -18.67 3.28 28.34
CA ILE A 307 -19.50 2.25 27.70
C ILE A 307 -18.87 0.89 27.95
N LYS A 308 -19.63 -0.04 28.52
CA LYS A 308 -19.17 -1.39 28.85
C LYS A 308 -19.73 -2.43 27.89
N PHE A 309 -18.85 -3.09 27.17
CA PHE A 309 -19.23 -4.20 26.30
C PHE A 309 -19.07 -5.53 27.04
N ASN A 310 -20.15 -6.31 27.11
CA ASN A 310 -20.12 -7.62 27.75
C ASN A 310 -19.26 -8.61 26.95
N ARG A 311 -19.40 -8.58 25.62
CA ARG A 311 -18.71 -9.41 24.65
C ARG A 311 -18.45 -8.61 23.39
N MET A 312 -17.47 -9.04 22.59
CA MET A 312 -17.17 -8.48 21.27
C MET A 312 -16.60 -9.57 20.38
N ILE A 313 -16.78 -9.45 19.07
CA ILE A 313 -16.18 -10.37 18.09
C ILE A 313 -15.10 -9.67 17.27
N GLU A 314 -13.86 -10.13 17.47
CA GLU A 314 -12.71 -9.71 16.66
C GLU A 314 -12.65 -10.52 15.36
N LEU A 315 -13.07 -9.89 14.26
CA LEU A 315 -13.14 -10.52 12.94
C LEU A 315 -11.78 -11.00 12.46
N GLY A 316 -10.70 -10.28 12.74
CA GLY A 316 -9.36 -10.67 12.31
C GLY A 316 -8.89 -11.97 12.95
N ASN A 317 -9.30 -12.25 14.18
CA ASN A 317 -8.99 -13.50 14.87
C ASN A 317 -9.89 -14.63 14.39
N LEU A 318 -11.19 -14.37 14.22
CA LEU A 318 -12.14 -15.35 13.70
C LEU A 318 -11.71 -15.84 12.30
N CYS A 319 -11.41 -14.92 11.40
CA CYS A 319 -10.96 -15.24 10.04
C CYS A 319 -9.60 -15.95 10.01
N ARG A 320 -8.73 -15.73 11.01
CA ARG A 320 -7.44 -16.43 11.13
C ARG A 320 -7.61 -17.88 11.57
N LEU A 321 -8.59 -18.14 12.43
CA LEU A 321 -8.94 -19.49 12.83
C LEU A 321 -9.56 -20.28 11.69
N ASP A 322 -10.40 -19.63 10.88
CA ASP A 322 -11.04 -20.25 9.71
C ASP A 322 -10.03 -20.48 8.56
N ASN A 323 -9.25 -19.44 8.22
CA ASN A 323 -8.26 -19.51 7.14
C ASN A 323 -6.94 -18.84 7.53
N GLY A 324 -6.06 -19.62 8.16
CA GLY A 324 -4.74 -19.17 8.62
C GLY A 324 -3.73 -18.85 7.51
N GLU A 325 -4.01 -19.25 6.27
CA GLU A 325 -3.10 -19.08 5.12
C GLU A 325 -3.33 -17.77 4.37
N LEU A 326 -4.28 -16.94 4.80
CA LEU A 326 -4.53 -15.65 4.16
C LEU A 326 -3.30 -14.74 4.22
N SER A 327 -2.95 -14.18 3.05
CA SER A 327 -1.83 -13.26 2.90
C SER A 327 -1.99 -11.95 3.70
N SER A 328 -3.22 -11.61 4.08
CA SER A 328 -3.55 -10.42 4.86
C SER A 328 -4.87 -10.58 5.60
N PHE A 329 -4.92 -10.09 6.84
CA PHE A 329 -6.16 -9.95 7.64
C PHE A 329 -6.63 -8.49 7.69
N SER A 330 -6.38 -7.73 6.61
CA SER A 330 -6.96 -6.40 6.42
C SER A 330 -8.43 -6.51 6.03
N LEU A 331 -9.26 -5.53 6.45
CA LEU A 331 -10.69 -5.52 6.14
C LEU A 331 -10.95 -5.70 4.63
N CYS A 332 -10.22 -4.97 3.78
CA CYS A 332 -10.36 -5.10 2.32
C CYS A 332 -10.05 -6.51 1.79
N ASN A 333 -9.10 -7.23 2.38
CA ASN A 333 -8.82 -8.61 1.97
C ASN A 333 -9.90 -9.57 2.49
N LEU A 334 -10.34 -9.38 3.74
CA LEU A 334 -11.41 -10.18 4.33
C LEU A 334 -12.72 -10.03 3.54
N MET A 335 -13.07 -8.82 3.12
CA MET A 335 -14.24 -8.59 2.26
C MET A 335 -14.17 -9.35 0.93
N LYS A 336 -13.01 -9.33 0.27
CA LYS A 336 -12.81 -10.05 -1.01
C LYS A 336 -12.97 -11.56 -0.84
N VAL A 337 -12.48 -12.09 0.27
CA VAL A 337 -12.47 -13.55 0.52
C VAL A 337 -13.82 -14.04 1.00
N TYR A 338 -14.44 -13.37 1.97
CA TYR A 338 -15.64 -13.86 2.63
C TYR A 338 -16.93 -13.25 2.07
N LEU A 339 -16.94 -11.95 1.76
CA LEU A 339 -18.13 -11.24 1.26
C LEU A 339 -18.17 -11.19 -0.28
N GLN A 340 -17.13 -11.69 -0.95
CA GLN A 340 -17.00 -11.65 -2.40
C GLN A 340 -17.27 -10.25 -2.98
N CYS A 341 -16.81 -9.21 -2.28
CA CYS A 341 -17.03 -7.82 -2.66
C CYS A 341 -15.76 -6.97 -2.55
N ILE A 342 -15.77 -5.80 -3.18
CA ILE A 342 -14.67 -4.82 -3.13
C ILE A 342 -15.12 -3.58 -2.37
N TYR A 343 -14.23 -3.06 -1.53
CA TYR A 343 -14.41 -1.77 -0.88
C TYR A 343 -14.32 -0.63 -1.94
N PRO A 344 -15.37 0.17 -2.14
CA PRO A 344 -15.43 1.12 -3.27
C PRO A 344 -14.59 2.38 -3.09
N MET A 345 -14.05 2.63 -1.88
CA MET A 345 -13.41 3.90 -1.54
C MET A 345 -11.90 3.76 -1.35
N ASN A 346 -11.17 4.87 -1.56
CA ASN A 346 -9.76 4.96 -1.21
C ASN A 346 -9.59 5.05 0.32
N LYS A 347 -9.49 3.89 0.96
CA LYS A 347 -9.38 3.76 2.42
C LYS A 347 -8.18 4.52 2.99
N SER A 348 -7.02 4.49 2.32
CA SER A 348 -5.84 5.20 2.81
C SER A 348 -6.03 6.72 2.85
N ALA A 349 -6.74 7.29 1.86
CA ALA A 349 -7.07 8.72 1.87
C ALA A 349 -8.10 9.06 2.96
N ALA A 350 -9.12 8.21 3.15
CA ALA A 350 -10.13 8.39 4.17
C ALA A 350 -9.57 8.28 5.60
N GLN A 351 -8.68 7.32 5.86
CA GLN A 351 -8.01 7.14 7.16
C GLN A 351 -7.05 8.28 7.54
N LEU A 352 -6.56 9.03 6.55
CA LEU A 352 -5.72 10.21 6.79
C LEU A 352 -6.53 11.50 6.95
N SER A 353 -7.84 11.44 6.72
CA SER A 353 -8.73 12.60 6.81
C SER A 353 -9.04 12.91 8.28
N SER A 354 -9.16 14.21 8.58
CA SER A 354 -9.68 14.65 9.88
C SER A 354 -11.21 14.62 9.87
N TYR A 355 -11.77 14.10 10.96
CA TYR A 355 -13.22 14.07 11.21
C TYR A 355 -13.63 15.06 12.31
N ALA A 356 -12.67 15.75 12.94
CA ALA A 356 -12.87 16.92 13.81
C ALA A 356 -13.20 18.19 12.99
N LYS A 357 -14.23 18.12 12.15
CA LYS A 357 -14.72 19.22 11.29
C LYS A 357 -16.14 19.65 11.68
N PRO A 358 -16.61 20.83 11.24
CA PRO A 358 -17.94 21.32 11.62
C PRO A 358 -19.10 20.43 11.16
N THR A 359 -18.93 19.73 10.03
CA THR A 359 -19.93 18.88 9.39
C THR A 359 -19.23 17.75 8.63
N LEU A 360 -19.75 16.52 8.75
CA LEU A 360 -19.33 15.39 7.90
C LEU A 360 -19.93 15.52 6.50
N THR A 361 -19.10 15.36 5.48
CA THR A 361 -19.56 15.32 4.08
C THR A 361 -20.30 14.00 3.79
N PRO A 362 -21.10 13.92 2.72
CA PRO A 362 -21.72 12.66 2.31
C PRO A 362 -20.70 11.53 2.11
N THR A 363 -19.53 11.85 1.56
CA THR A 363 -18.43 10.90 1.37
C THR A 363 -17.89 10.37 2.71
N ASP A 364 -17.74 11.24 3.72
CA ASP A 364 -17.31 10.80 5.06
C ASP A 364 -18.32 9.84 5.68
N LYS A 365 -19.61 10.19 5.59
CA LYS A 365 -20.70 9.36 6.13
C LYS A 365 -20.76 8.00 5.43
N GLN A 366 -20.60 7.99 4.10
CA GLN A 366 -20.57 6.76 3.32
C GLN A 366 -19.39 5.87 3.74
N TYR A 367 -18.20 6.43 3.87
CA TYR A 367 -17.01 5.69 4.31
C TYR A 367 -17.22 5.10 5.71
N CYS A 368 -17.64 5.92 6.66
CA CYS A 368 -17.90 5.51 8.04
C CYS A 368 -18.96 4.39 8.13
N ALA A 369 -20.05 4.53 7.37
CA ALA A 369 -21.10 3.52 7.28
C ALA A 369 -20.60 2.21 6.66
N LEU A 370 -19.76 2.29 5.61
CA LEU A 370 -19.21 1.12 4.94
C LEU A 370 -18.25 0.34 5.84
N GLU A 371 -17.38 1.00 6.61
CA GLU A 371 -16.48 0.31 7.56
C GLU A 371 -17.29 -0.55 8.56
N ALA A 372 -18.28 0.04 9.23
CA ALA A 372 -19.15 -0.70 10.14
C ALA A 372 -20.00 -1.76 9.40
N GLY A 373 -20.56 -1.42 8.23
CA GLY A 373 -21.40 -2.32 7.44
C GLY A 373 -20.67 -3.59 6.99
N CYS A 374 -19.39 -3.45 6.63
CA CYS A 374 -18.55 -4.59 6.29
C CYS A 374 -18.40 -5.54 7.48
N HIS A 375 -18.27 -5.03 8.71
CA HIS A 375 -18.08 -5.86 9.89
C HIS A 375 -19.27 -6.78 10.18
N TYR A 376 -20.49 -6.24 10.04
CA TYR A 376 -21.70 -7.03 10.18
C TYR A 376 -21.93 -8.01 9.02
N GLY A 377 -21.54 -7.65 7.79
CA GLY A 377 -21.73 -8.48 6.60
C GLY A 377 -21.20 -9.91 6.74
N PHE A 378 -20.15 -10.12 7.52
CA PHE A 378 -19.54 -11.44 7.75
C PHE A 378 -20.47 -12.44 8.46
N PHE A 379 -21.45 -11.97 9.22
CA PHE A 379 -22.35 -12.84 10.00
C PHE A 379 -23.63 -13.20 9.26
N THR A 380 -23.95 -12.50 8.18
CA THR A 380 -25.25 -12.64 7.53
C THR A 380 -25.21 -13.19 6.13
N GLY A 381 -24.02 -13.64 5.70
CA GLY A 381 -23.85 -14.45 4.50
C GLY A 381 -24.51 -13.84 3.27
N ARG A 382 -24.46 -12.50 3.16
CA ARG A 382 -24.75 -11.85 1.89
C ARG A 382 -23.63 -12.11 0.90
#